data_AF-A0A1D1XN08-F1
#
_entry.id   AF-A0A1D1XN08-F1
#
_cell.length_a   1.000
_cell.length_b   1.000
_cell.length_c   1.000
_cell.angle_alpha   90.00
_cell.angle_beta   90.00
_cell.angle_gamma   90.00
#
_symmetry.space_group_name_H-M   'P 1'
#
loop_
_entity.id
_entity.type
_entity.pdbx_description
1 polymer ?
#
loop_
_entity_poly.entity_id
_entity_poly.type
_entity_poly.pdbx_seq_one_letter_code
_entity_poly.pdbx_strand_id
1 'polypeptide(L)'
;KVGSNRWGRNMEARPPPPPRQSCQFWISKKRRFCANASLPDSLFCGNHNPSLEEQRVPCPVDPSHSVLKGKLDAHVRKCPLRKQAQELEAQPFYRKGINCGGGEEGGGPISSEAKRGEIYRLTAPEFLDLIRKIKSLHSSLRDGIDLRESCVLPEACTAWMEGRRGEDGQQLPFQEKHALQQASILGNMEAFGVLRKPAAGSRVGEGAENSGGGSCPNVERVQAVVEFGAGRGYLTQMLADCYGVERVFLVERRSYKLKPTVPSPDVLRSHMVIGP
;
A
#
# COMPACT_ATOMS: atom_id res chain seq x y z
N LYS A 1 -52.46 -8.93 3.88
CA LYS A 1 -51.16 -8.96 4.60
C LYS A 1 -50.38 -7.72 4.21
N VAL A 2 -50.59 -6.63 4.95
CA VAL A 2 -49.88 -5.36 4.76
C VAL A 2 -48.60 -5.47 5.59
N GLY A 3 -47.46 -5.58 4.92
CA GLY A 3 -46.15 -5.65 5.58
C GLY A 3 -45.83 -4.29 6.19
N SER A 4 -45.75 -4.24 7.52
CA SER A 4 -45.42 -3.03 8.26
C SER A 4 -44.00 -2.58 7.94
N ASN A 5 -43.89 -1.38 7.39
CA ASN A 5 -42.64 -0.65 7.20
C ASN A 5 -42.02 -0.30 8.55
N ARG A 6 -41.11 -1.16 9.05
CA ARG A 6 -40.28 -0.88 10.24
C ARG A 6 -39.07 -0.03 9.83
N TRP A 7 -39.31 1.20 9.43
CA TRP A 7 -38.28 2.25 9.46
C TRP A 7 -38.33 2.88 10.84
N GLY A 8 -37.59 2.29 11.77
CA GLY A 8 -37.34 2.89 13.07
C GLY A 8 -36.65 4.23 12.84
N ARG A 9 -37.35 5.33 13.12
CA ARG A 9 -36.78 6.65 13.32
C ARG A 9 -35.67 6.53 14.36
N ASN A 10 -34.43 6.57 13.92
CA ASN A 10 -33.27 6.70 14.79
C ASN A 10 -33.32 8.12 15.37
N MET A 11 -34.01 8.30 16.50
CA MET A 11 -33.87 9.51 17.28
C MET A 11 -32.41 9.57 17.72
N GLU A 12 -31.65 10.53 17.20
CA GLU A 12 -30.30 10.82 17.68
C GLU A 12 -30.37 11.08 19.18
N ALA A 13 -29.96 10.07 19.95
CA ALA A 13 -29.80 10.19 21.39
C ALA A 13 -28.90 11.40 21.65
N ARG A 14 -29.38 12.35 22.46
CA ARG A 14 -28.60 13.51 22.88
C ARG A 14 -27.24 13.01 23.41
N PRO A 15 -26.12 13.59 22.96
CA PRO A 15 -24.82 13.18 23.46
C PRO A 15 -24.75 13.39 24.99
N PRO A 16 -24.12 12.46 25.73
CA PRO A 16 -24.00 12.57 27.18
C PRO A 16 -23.27 13.87 27.57
N PRO A 17 -23.60 14.52 28.70
CA PRO A 17 -22.98 15.80 29.06
C PRO A 17 -21.44 15.69 29.13
N PRO A 18 -20.70 16.73 28.71
CA PRO A 18 -19.25 16.71 28.71
C PRO A 18 -18.69 16.56 30.14
N PRO A 19 -17.58 15.83 30.33
CA PRO A 19 -16.90 15.76 31.62
C PRO A 19 -16.51 17.15 32.13
N ARG A 20 -16.56 17.35 33.46
CA ARG A 20 -16.13 18.61 34.10
C ARG A 20 -14.66 18.91 33.74
N GLN A 21 -14.36 20.16 33.42
CA GLN A 21 -13.02 20.65 33.03
C GLN A 21 -12.45 20.04 31.73
N SER A 22 -13.30 19.43 30.90
CA SER A 22 -12.92 18.94 29.58
C SER A 22 -13.47 19.80 28.46
N CYS A 23 -12.83 19.72 27.30
CA CYS A 23 -13.22 20.47 26.12
C CYS A 23 -14.61 20.04 25.60
N GLN A 24 -15.51 21.00 25.45
CA GLN A 24 -16.90 20.77 25.01
C GLN A 24 -17.05 20.52 23.49
N PHE A 25 -15.96 20.30 22.76
CA PHE A 25 -16.01 20.00 21.33
C PHE A 25 -16.43 18.55 21.07
N TRP A 26 -17.46 18.34 20.25
CA TRP A 26 -17.97 17.02 19.88
C TRP A 26 -17.26 16.46 18.64
N ILE A 27 -16.65 15.27 18.79
CA ILE A 27 -15.98 14.57 17.68
C ILE A 27 -16.96 13.56 17.07
N SER A 28 -17.70 13.99 16.04
CA SER A 28 -18.75 13.19 15.37
C SER A 28 -18.29 11.79 14.96
N LYS A 29 -17.11 11.67 14.33
CA LYS A 29 -16.53 10.38 13.90
C LYS A 29 -16.26 9.40 15.05
N LYS A 30 -15.97 9.91 16.25
CA LYS A 30 -15.64 9.10 17.44
C LYS A 30 -16.77 9.06 18.47
N ARG A 31 -17.91 9.73 18.17
CA ARG A 31 -19.11 9.83 19.02
C ARG A 31 -18.78 10.15 20.49
N ARG A 32 -17.86 11.11 20.71
CA ARG A 32 -17.44 11.53 22.06
C ARG A 32 -16.98 12.99 22.10
N PHE A 33 -16.99 13.59 23.29
CA PHE A 33 -16.35 14.87 23.55
C PHE A 33 -14.82 14.76 23.52
N CYS A 34 -14.16 15.87 23.20
CA CYS A 34 -12.71 15.97 23.24
C CYS A 34 -12.20 15.74 24.67
N ALA A 35 -11.25 14.81 24.82
CA ALA A 35 -10.69 14.44 26.12
C ALA A 35 -9.69 15.47 26.68
N ASN A 36 -9.32 16.50 25.92
CA ASN A 36 -8.36 17.50 26.38
C ASN A 36 -9.02 18.43 27.41
N ALA A 37 -8.23 18.88 28.38
CA ALA A 37 -8.67 19.88 29.35
C ALA A 37 -9.09 21.19 28.67
N SER A 38 -10.16 21.79 29.18
CA SER A 38 -10.57 23.15 28.81
C SER A 38 -9.53 24.17 29.30
N LEU A 39 -9.36 25.27 28.56
CA LEU A 39 -8.54 26.38 29.05
C LEU A 39 -9.25 27.08 30.23
N PRO A 40 -8.52 27.79 31.12
CA PRO A 40 -9.14 28.47 32.28
C PRO A 40 -10.30 29.40 31.89
N ASP A 41 -10.15 30.10 30.75
CA ASP A 41 -11.11 31.10 30.27
C ASP A 41 -11.90 30.64 29.03
N SER A 42 -11.95 29.33 28.75
CA SER A 42 -12.68 28.81 27.58
C SER A 42 -13.31 27.45 27.87
N LEU A 43 -14.49 27.22 27.30
CA LEU A 43 -15.13 25.90 27.32
C LEU A 43 -14.39 24.86 26.44
N PHE A 44 -13.37 25.27 25.72
CA PHE A 44 -12.63 24.45 24.77
C PHE A 44 -11.14 24.36 25.10
N CYS A 45 -10.49 23.28 24.66
CA CYS A 45 -9.04 23.18 24.75
C CYS A 45 -8.38 24.07 23.68
N GLY A 46 -7.07 24.30 23.79
CA GLY A 46 -6.32 25.06 22.77
C GLY A 46 -6.41 24.48 21.34
N ASN A 47 -6.87 23.24 21.18
CA ASN A 47 -7.12 22.62 19.88
C ASN A 47 -8.47 22.95 19.25
N HIS A 48 -9.49 23.26 20.05
CA HIS A 48 -10.85 23.50 19.60
C HIS A 48 -11.40 24.86 20.08
N ASN A 49 -10.53 25.78 20.51
CA ASN A 49 -10.93 27.12 20.89
C ASN A 49 -11.34 27.91 19.62
N PRO A 50 -12.61 28.33 19.48
CA PRO A 50 -13.09 29.06 18.31
C PRO A 50 -12.31 30.34 18.03
N SER A 51 -11.88 31.05 19.07
CA SER A 51 -11.08 32.28 18.95
C SER A 51 -9.71 32.06 18.32
N LEU A 52 -9.24 30.81 18.25
CA LEU A 52 -7.98 30.43 17.62
C LEU A 52 -8.18 29.74 16.26
N GLU A 53 -9.42 29.51 15.81
CA GLU A 53 -9.66 28.89 14.49
C GLU A 53 -9.15 29.77 13.34
N GLU A 54 -9.36 31.09 13.41
CA GLU A 54 -8.86 32.04 12.41
C GLU A 54 -7.32 32.08 12.33
N GLN A 55 -6.64 31.56 13.36
CA GLN A 55 -5.18 31.46 13.42
C GLN A 55 -4.66 30.07 13.05
N ARG A 56 -5.54 29.11 12.72
CA ARG A 56 -5.12 27.76 12.31
C ARG A 56 -4.87 27.73 10.81
N VAL A 57 -3.69 27.24 10.44
CA VAL A 57 -3.30 26.99 9.05
C VAL A 57 -3.11 25.48 8.85
N PRO A 58 -3.41 24.94 7.66
CA PRO A 58 -3.09 23.54 7.36
C PRO A 58 -1.59 23.33 7.50
N CYS A 59 -1.17 22.17 8.01
CA CYS A 59 0.24 21.85 8.07
C CYS A 59 0.81 21.72 6.64
N PRO A 60 1.94 22.38 6.33
CA PRO A 60 2.54 22.37 5.00
C PRO A 60 3.13 21.00 4.64
N VAL A 61 3.45 20.16 5.65
CA VAL A 61 3.94 18.80 5.44
C VAL A 61 2.78 17.81 5.29
N ASP A 62 1.71 17.97 6.05
CA ASP A 62 0.55 17.08 6.05
C ASP A 62 -0.76 17.88 6.11
N PRO A 63 -1.40 18.14 4.95
CA PRO A 63 -2.64 18.90 4.89
C PRO A 63 -3.84 18.23 5.59
N SER A 64 -3.71 17.00 6.09
CA SER A 64 -4.79 16.32 6.81
C SER A 64 -5.07 16.88 8.20
N HIS A 65 -4.20 17.77 8.70
CA HIS A 65 -4.37 18.43 9.99
C HIS A 65 -3.95 19.90 9.96
N SER A 66 -4.44 20.66 10.93
CA SER A 66 -4.18 22.10 11.06
C SER A 66 -3.48 22.45 12.36
N VAL A 67 -2.66 23.50 12.32
CA VAL A 67 -1.82 23.95 13.43
C VAL A 67 -1.95 25.46 13.61
N LEU A 68 -1.72 25.93 14.84
CA LEU A 68 -1.71 27.37 15.09
C LEU A 68 -0.55 28.03 14.34
N LYS A 69 -0.81 29.11 13.61
CA LYS A 69 0.16 29.85 12.81
C LYS A 69 1.42 30.21 13.61
N GLY A 70 1.27 30.70 14.84
CA GLY A 70 2.40 31.03 15.73
C GLY A 70 3.20 29.82 16.24
N LYS A 71 2.72 28.59 16.05
CA LYS A 71 3.42 27.34 16.43
C LYS A 71 3.77 26.48 15.22
N LEU A 72 3.64 27.01 14.01
CA LEU A 72 3.84 26.28 12.77
C LEU A 72 5.26 25.72 12.68
N ASP A 73 6.28 26.55 12.87
CA ASP A 73 7.69 26.11 12.77
C ASP A 73 8.04 25.02 13.79
N ALA A 74 7.59 25.21 15.03
CA ALA A 74 7.78 24.24 16.10
C ALA A 74 7.04 22.93 15.82
N HIS A 75 5.84 23.00 15.23
CA HIS A 75 5.11 21.82 14.79
C HIS A 75 5.84 21.10 13.66
N VAL A 76 6.25 21.81 12.61
CA VAL A 76 6.86 21.21 11.41
C VAL A 76 8.10 20.40 11.82
N ARG A 77 8.88 20.82 12.83
CA ARG A 77 10.01 20.05 13.38
C ARG A 77 9.64 18.73 14.04
N LYS A 78 8.43 18.61 14.58
CA LYS A 78 7.93 17.41 15.30
C LYS A 78 6.78 16.71 14.59
N CYS A 79 6.44 17.15 13.37
CA CYS A 79 5.35 16.59 12.59
C CYS A 79 5.61 15.08 12.38
N PRO A 80 4.65 14.19 12.73
CA PRO A 80 4.84 12.75 12.55
C PRO A 80 5.16 12.38 11.10
N LEU A 81 4.47 12.97 10.13
CA LEU A 81 4.70 12.69 8.71
C LEU A 81 6.10 13.16 8.27
N ARG A 82 6.61 14.29 8.79
CA ARG A 82 7.97 14.73 8.51
C ARG A 82 9.00 13.74 9.03
N LYS A 83 8.89 13.35 10.31
CA LYS A 83 9.84 12.41 10.94
C LYS A 83 9.88 11.09 10.16
N GLN A 84 8.70 10.60 9.80
CA GLN A 84 8.57 9.37 9.06
C GLN A 84 9.14 9.46 7.63
N ALA A 85 8.97 10.59 6.95
CA ALA A 85 9.61 10.83 5.66
C ALA A 85 11.15 10.85 5.78
N GLN A 86 11.68 11.48 6.84
CA GLN A 86 13.12 11.48 7.10
C GLN A 86 13.67 10.09 7.42
N GLU A 87 12.95 9.30 8.23
CA GLU A 87 13.31 7.91 8.54
C GLU A 87 13.31 7.04 7.27
N LEU A 88 12.33 7.24 6.39
CA LEU A 88 12.25 6.56 5.10
C LEU A 88 13.39 6.98 4.16
N GLU A 89 13.67 8.27 4.05
CA GLU A 89 14.76 8.84 3.25
C GLU A 89 16.14 8.36 3.71
N ALA A 90 16.30 8.07 5.00
CA ALA A 90 17.53 7.54 5.56
C ALA A 90 17.78 6.04 5.27
N GLN A 91 16.79 5.32 4.72
CA GLN A 91 16.96 3.89 4.46
C GLN A 91 17.89 3.65 3.27
N PRO A 92 18.88 2.73 3.36
CA PRO A 92 19.81 2.45 2.25
C PRO A 92 19.14 1.99 0.96
N PHE A 93 17.95 1.41 1.07
CA PHE A 93 17.14 0.91 -0.06
C PHE A 93 16.12 1.93 -0.58
N TYR A 94 16.07 3.15 -0.03
CA TYR A 94 15.15 4.18 -0.47
C TYR A 94 15.85 5.16 -1.42
N ARG A 95 15.24 5.39 -2.58
CA ARG A 95 15.60 6.47 -3.50
C ARG A 95 14.35 7.23 -3.91
N LYS A 96 14.23 8.48 -3.47
CA LYS A 96 13.11 9.35 -3.84
C LYS A 96 13.05 9.49 -5.36
N GLY A 97 11.86 9.35 -5.93
CA GLY A 97 11.63 9.54 -7.37
C GLY A 97 12.26 8.47 -8.27
N ILE A 98 12.74 7.34 -7.76
CA ILE A 98 13.35 6.27 -8.60
C ILE A 98 12.42 5.76 -9.71
N ASN A 99 11.11 5.75 -9.46
CA ASN A 99 10.08 5.31 -10.41
C ASN A 99 9.22 6.47 -10.92
N CYS A 100 9.57 7.71 -10.58
CA CYS A 100 8.95 8.87 -11.17
C CYS A 100 9.73 9.14 -12.45
N GLY A 101 9.19 8.75 -13.61
CA GLY A 101 9.68 9.29 -14.88
C GLY A 101 9.75 10.82 -14.76
N GLY A 102 10.74 11.46 -15.39
CA GLY A 102 11.16 12.86 -15.15
C GLY A 102 10.14 13.97 -15.47
N GLY A 103 8.84 13.74 -15.31
CA GLY A 103 7.79 14.75 -15.35
C GLY A 103 7.56 15.37 -13.98
N GLU A 104 7.48 16.69 -13.98
CA GLU A 104 7.35 17.54 -12.80
C GLU A 104 6.19 17.12 -11.86
N GLU A 105 6.49 17.11 -10.56
CA GLU A 105 5.52 16.96 -9.46
C GLU A 105 4.60 18.20 -9.39
N GLY A 106 3.67 18.36 -10.35
CA GLY A 106 2.76 19.52 -10.39
C GLY A 106 1.34 19.22 -10.87
N GLY A 107 1.10 18.11 -11.56
CA GLY A 107 -0.24 17.73 -12.01
C GLY A 107 -1.01 16.97 -10.95
N GLY A 108 -2.16 17.51 -10.51
CA GLY A 108 -3.15 16.73 -9.75
C GLY A 108 -3.53 15.43 -10.48
N PRO A 109 -4.20 14.47 -9.81
CA PRO A 109 -4.50 13.17 -10.41
C PRO A 109 -5.33 13.33 -11.70
N ILE A 110 -4.68 13.17 -12.85
CA ILE A 110 -5.34 13.20 -14.16
C ILE A 110 -6.21 11.94 -14.26
N SER A 111 -7.53 12.12 -14.40
CA SER A 111 -8.46 11.00 -14.52
C SER A 111 -8.21 10.20 -15.80
N SER A 112 -8.54 8.91 -15.78
CA SER A 112 -8.46 8.06 -16.99
C SER A 112 -9.33 8.61 -18.12
N GLU A 113 -10.42 9.28 -17.78
CA GLU A 113 -11.29 9.96 -18.74
C GLU A 113 -10.58 11.14 -19.40
N ALA A 114 -9.93 12.02 -18.62
CA ALA A 114 -9.16 13.13 -19.17
C ALA A 114 -8.03 12.64 -20.10
N LYS A 115 -7.31 11.58 -19.72
CA LYS A 115 -6.27 10.98 -20.57
C LYS A 115 -6.82 10.45 -21.90
N ARG A 116 -7.96 9.76 -21.86
CA ARG A 116 -8.62 9.25 -23.08
C ARG A 116 -9.16 10.39 -23.94
N GLY A 117 -9.70 11.43 -23.30
CA GLY A 117 -10.21 12.63 -23.98
C GLY A 117 -9.15 13.32 -24.84
N GLU A 118 -7.93 13.45 -24.33
CA GLU A 118 -6.82 14.03 -25.11
C GLU A 118 -6.46 13.18 -26.33
N ILE A 119 -6.48 11.85 -26.22
CA ILE A 119 -6.23 10.95 -27.36
C ILE A 119 -7.36 11.06 -28.39
N TYR A 120 -8.62 11.07 -27.94
CA TYR A 120 -9.78 11.13 -28.84
C TYR A 120 -9.94 12.48 -29.55
N ARG A 121 -9.31 13.53 -29.04
CA ARG A 121 -9.29 14.85 -29.69
C ARG A 121 -8.34 14.93 -30.87
N LEU A 122 -7.37 14.02 -30.96
CA LEU A 122 -6.41 14.01 -32.05
C LEU A 122 -7.10 13.64 -33.36
N THR A 123 -6.76 14.37 -34.41
CA THR A 123 -7.06 13.95 -35.77
C THR A 123 -6.24 12.71 -36.14
N ALA A 124 -6.67 11.97 -37.17
CA ALA A 124 -5.92 10.81 -37.67
C ALA A 124 -4.42 11.09 -37.94
N PRO A 125 -4.02 12.19 -38.63
CA PRO A 125 -2.60 12.47 -38.85
C PRO A 125 -1.84 12.77 -37.55
N GLU A 126 -2.42 13.55 -36.63
CA GLU A 126 -1.79 13.86 -35.34
C GLU A 126 -1.59 12.61 -34.48
N PHE A 127 -2.56 11.69 -34.50
CA PHE A 127 -2.47 10.41 -33.82
C PHE A 127 -1.36 9.52 -34.40
N LEU A 128 -1.23 9.46 -35.72
CA LEU A 128 -0.16 8.73 -36.40
C LEU A 128 1.22 9.33 -36.10
N ASP A 129 1.30 10.66 -36.03
CA ASP A 129 2.53 11.38 -35.66
C ASP A 129 2.92 11.09 -34.20
N LEU A 130 1.95 11.05 -33.29
CA LEU A 130 2.16 10.62 -31.90
C LEU A 130 2.69 9.19 -31.83
N ILE A 131 2.09 8.24 -32.56
CA ILE A 131 2.58 6.85 -32.62
C ILE A 131 4.02 6.81 -33.14
N ARG A 132 4.33 7.57 -34.21
CA ARG A 132 5.68 7.61 -34.78
C ARG A 132 6.70 8.14 -33.77
N LYS A 133 6.33 9.20 -33.04
CA LYS A 133 7.16 9.77 -31.96
C LYS A 133 7.41 8.77 -30.85
N ILE A 134 6.36 8.06 -30.38
CA ILE A 134 6.48 7.03 -29.33
C ILE A 134 7.42 5.91 -29.80
N LYS A 135 7.24 5.40 -31.02
CA LYS A 135 8.10 4.34 -31.59
C LYS A 135 9.56 4.80 -31.71
N SER A 136 9.80 6.01 -32.19
CA SER A 136 11.15 6.57 -32.34
C SER A 136 11.86 6.70 -30.98
N LEU A 137 11.17 7.26 -29.97
CA LEU A 137 11.71 7.36 -28.62
C LEU A 137 11.97 6.00 -27.99
N HIS A 138 11.04 5.05 -28.16
CA HIS A 138 11.21 3.69 -27.65
C HIS A 138 12.45 3.02 -28.25
N SER A 139 12.64 3.10 -29.58
CA SER A 139 13.84 2.56 -30.23
C SER A 139 15.11 3.25 -29.73
N SER A 140 15.11 4.59 -29.66
CA SER A 140 16.27 5.38 -29.21
C SER A 140 16.67 5.07 -27.75
N LEU A 141 15.69 4.81 -26.87
CA LEU A 141 15.94 4.41 -25.48
C LEU A 141 16.41 2.95 -25.38
N ARG A 142 16.02 2.11 -26.32
CA ARG A 142 16.47 0.71 -26.39
C ARG A 142 17.90 0.60 -26.88
N ASP A 143 18.38 1.55 -27.69
CA ASP A 143 19.76 1.65 -28.12
C ASP A 143 20.69 1.95 -26.92
N GLY A 144 21.05 0.88 -26.20
CA GLY A 144 21.87 0.93 -24.97
C GLY A 144 21.27 0.19 -23.77
N ILE A 145 20.02 -0.25 -23.84
CA ILE A 145 19.36 -1.04 -22.79
C ILE A 145 18.91 -2.38 -23.36
N ASP A 146 19.53 -3.47 -22.89
CA ASP A 146 19.10 -4.84 -23.20
C ASP A 146 17.84 -5.21 -22.40
N LEU A 147 16.70 -4.66 -22.81
CA LEU A 147 15.38 -5.09 -22.34
C LEU A 147 15.04 -6.43 -22.99
N ARG A 148 15.36 -7.52 -22.28
CA ARG A 148 14.98 -8.88 -22.67
C ARG A 148 13.55 -9.16 -22.22
N GLU A 149 12.71 -9.61 -23.16
CA GLU A 149 11.43 -10.21 -22.79
C GLU A 149 11.69 -11.47 -21.99
N SER A 150 11.02 -11.61 -20.85
CA SER A 150 11.17 -12.76 -19.96
C SER A 150 9.82 -13.20 -19.44
N CYS A 151 9.47 -14.46 -19.69
CA CYS A 151 8.32 -15.14 -19.14
C CYS A 151 8.78 -16.46 -18.55
N VAL A 152 9.06 -16.47 -17.24
CA VAL A 152 9.58 -17.64 -16.52
C VAL A 152 8.55 -18.06 -15.50
N LEU A 153 7.99 -19.25 -15.63
CA LEU A 153 7.01 -19.79 -14.71
C LEU A 153 7.66 -20.83 -13.78
N PRO A 154 7.67 -20.60 -12.45
CA PRO A 154 8.10 -21.62 -11.50
C PRO A 154 7.25 -22.88 -11.62
N GLU A 155 7.86 -24.05 -11.46
CA GLU A 155 7.18 -25.35 -11.55
C GLU A 155 5.98 -25.43 -10.59
N ALA A 156 6.14 -24.94 -9.37
CA ALA A 156 5.06 -24.87 -8.38
C ALA A 156 3.88 -24.00 -8.84
N CYS A 157 4.14 -22.88 -9.54
CA CYS A 157 3.09 -22.03 -10.08
C CYS A 157 2.37 -22.69 -11.25
N THR A 158 3.10 -23.38 -12.12
CA THR A 158 2.52 -24.15 -13.23
C THR A 158 1.62 -25.26 -12.70
N ALA A 159 2.12 -26.06 -11.76
CA ALA A 159 1.35 -27.14 -11.12
C ALA A 159 0.08 -26.62 -10.41
N TRP A 160 0.18 -25.49 -9.69
CA TRP A 160 -0.97 -24.86 -9.05
C TRP A 160 -2.03 -24.38 -10.05
N MET A 161 -1.59 -23.80 -11.18
CA MET A 161 -2.49 -23.34 -12.23
C MET A 161 -3.16 -24.51 -12.98
N GLU A 162 -2.46 -25.62 -13.17
CA GLU A 162 -2.96 -26.81 -13.85
C GLU A 162 -3.88 -27.65 -12.95
N GLY A 163 -3.53 -27.87 -11.68
CA GLY A 163 -4.36 -28.60 -10.72
C GLY A 163 -5.73 -27.97 -10.52
N ARG A 164 -5.78 -26.63 -10.49
CA ARG A 164 -7.02 -25.84 -10.38
C ARG A 164 -7.90 -25.85 -11.64
N ARG A 165 -7.38 -26.32 -12.78
CA ARG A 165 -8.19 -26.57 -13.98
C ARG A 165 -8.82 -27.97 -13.96
N GLY A 166 -8.19 -28.92 -13.27
CA GLY A 166 -8.61 -30.31 -13.20
C GLY A 166 -9.62 -30.63 -12.09
N GLU A 167 -9.52 -29.94 -10.95
CA GLU A 167 -10.37 -30.18 -9.80
C GLU A 167 -11.45 -29.09 -9.67
N ASP A 168 -12.71 -29.52 -9.72
CA ASP A 168 -13.93 -28.75 -9.40
C ASP A 168 -14.41 -27.67 -10.39
N GLY A 169 -13.77 -27.52 -11.56
CA GLY A 169 -14.19 -26.51 -12.55
C GLY A 169 -14.15 -25.07 -11.99
N GLN A 170 -13.44 -24.88 -10.89
CA GLN A 170 -13.43 -23.64 -10.15
C GLN A 170 -12.49 -22.67 -10.87
N GLN A 171 -13.09 -21.76 -11.62
CA GLN A 171 -12.41 -20.72 -12.38
C GLN A 171 -11.37 -20.02 -11.48
N LEU A 172 -10.15 -19.81 -12.00
CA LEU A 172 -9.08 -19.11 -11.28
C LEU A 172 -9.68 -17.83 -10.65
N PRO A 173 -9.39 -17.52 -9.36
CA PRO A 173 -10.04 -16.44 -8.62
C PRO A 173 -9.73 -15.04 -9.17
N PHE A 174 -8.94 -14.95 -10.23
CA PHE A 174 -8.53 -13.73 -10.92
C PHE A 174 -8.50 -13.97 -12.43
N GLN A 175 -8.56 -12.90 -13.23
CA GLN A 175 -8.34 -13.03 -14.67
C GLN A 175 -7.00 -13.75 -14.90
N GLU A 176 -7.02 -14.82 -15.69
CA GLU A 176 -5.88 -15.71 -15.97
C GLU A 176 -4.58 -14.97 -16.30
N LYS A 177 -4.71 -13.80 -16.96
CA LYS A 177 -3.61 -12.89 -17.27
C LYS A 177 -2.84 -12.39 -16.03
N HIS A 178 -3.53 -12.09 -14.93
CA HIS A 178 -2.90 -11.65 -13.69
C HIS A 178 -2.15 -12.78 -13.00
N ALA A 179 -2.69 -14.00 -13.01
CA ALA A 179 -2.01 -15.17 -12.43
C ALA A 179 -0.71 -15.46 -13.19
N LEU A 180 -0.74 -15.47 -14.52
CA LEU A 180 0.45 -15.63 -15.36
C LEU A 180 1.49 -14.53 -15.11
N GLN A 181 1.04 -13.28 -14.98
CA GLN A 181 1.93 -12.16 -14.67
C GLN A 181 2.62 -12.32 -13.31
N GLN A 182 1.86 -12.68 -12.27
CA GLN A 182 2.41 -12.89 -10.92
C GLN A 182 3.39 -14.06 -10.91
N ALA A 183 3.04 -15.17 -11.55
CA ALA A 183 3.93 -16.33 -11.69
C ALA A 183 5.22 -15.96 -12.44
N SER A 184 5.12 -15.18 -13.53
CA SER A 184 6.29 -14.69 -14.26
C SER A 184 7.21 -13.81 -13.40
N ILE A 185 6.64 -12.95 -12.56
CA ILE A 185 7.42 -12.13 -11.62
C ILE A 185 8.16 -13.04 -10.63
N LEU A 186 7.51 -14.06 -10.07
CA LEU A 186 8.15 -15.01 -9.16
C LEU A 186 9.30 -15.78 -9.84
N GLY A 187 9.09 -16.28 -11.06
CA GLY A 187 10.15 -17.01 -11.78
C GLY A 187 11.33 -16.13 -12.15
N ASN A 188 11.11 -14.86 -12.48
CA ASN A 188 12.19 -13.91 -12.64
C ASN A 188 12.91 -13.63 -11.31
N MET A 189 12.18 -13.48 -10.21
CA MET A 189 12.80 -13.31 -8.88
C MET A 189 13.66 -14.52 -8.49
N GLU A 190 13.27 -15.74 -8.85
CA GLU A 190 14.12 -16.93 -8.71
C GLU A 190 15.36 -16.87 -9.62
N ALA A 191 15.17 -16.54 -10.91
CA ALA A 191 16.25 -16.47 -11.89
C ALA A 191 17.33 -15.44 -11.52
N PHE A 192 16.93 -14.31 -10.91
CA PHE A 192 17.84 -13.28 -10.41
C PHE A 192 18.37 -13.57 -8.99
N GLY A 193 18.02 -14.71 -8.38
CA GLY A 193 18.49 -15.10 -7.06
C GLY A 193 17.88 -14.31 -5.89
N VAL A 194 16.82 -13.53 -6.15
CA VAL A 194 16.05 -12.81 -5.13
C VAL A 194 15.30 -13.82 -4.24
N LEU A 195 14.69 -14.83 -4.87
CA LEU A 195 14.10 -15.98 -4.21
C LEU A 195 15.02 -17.19 -4.35
N ARG A 196 15.07 -18.06 -3.33
CA ARG A 196 15.77 -19.34 -3.46
C ARG A 196 14.89 -20.27 -4.28
N LYS A 197 15.45 -20.84 -5.34
CA LYS A 197 14.82 -21.93 -6.06
C LYS A 197 14.78 -23.17 -5.15
N PRO A 198 13.62 -23.83 -4.98
CA PRO A 198 13.57 -25.08 -4.24
C PRO A 198 14.47 -26.13 -4.92
N ALA A 199 15.16 -26.94 -4.11
CA ALA A 199 15.94 -28.06 -4.66
C ALA A 199 14.98 -29.02 -5.38
N ALA A 200 15.40 -29.52 -6.55
CA ALA A 200 14.60 -30.47 -7.32
C ALA A 200 14.24 -31.68 -6.43
N GLY A 201 12.94 -31.82 -6.11
CA GLY A 201 12.42 -32.90 -5.26
C GLY A 201 11.84 -32.48 -3.89
N SER A 202 11.93 -31.21 -3.47
CA SER A 202 11.19 -30.74 -2.29
C SER A 202 9.69 -30.68 -2.59
N ARG A 203 8.95 -31.68 -2.13
CA ARG A 203 7.48 -31.64 -2.09
C ARG A 203 7.06 -30.61 -1.05
N VAL A 204 6.42 -29.52 -1.48
CA VAL A 204 5.61 -28.71 -0.57
C VAL A 204 4.38 -29.54 -0.24
N GLY A 205 4.45 -30.30 0.86
CA GLY A 205 3.36 -31.13 1.33
C GLY A 205 2.22 -30.28 1.85
N GLU A 206 1.05 -30.42 1.25
CA GLU A 206 -0.22 -30.07 1.89
C GLU A 206 -0.42 -30.94 3.13
N GLY A 207 -0.78 -30.33 4.26
CA GLY A 207 -1.39 -30.97 5.43
C GLY A 207 -0.61 -32.14 6.06
N ALA A 208 0.34 -31.84 6.94
CA ALA A 208 0.84 -32.85 7.88
C ALA A 208 -0.18 -33.05 9.01
N GLU A 209 -0.95 -34.13 8.91
CA GLU A 209 -1.78 -34.64 10.00
C GLU A 209 -0.90 -35.10 11.17
N ASN A 210 -1.38 -34.81 12.37
CA ASN A 210 -0.70 -34.98 13.63
C ASN A 210 -0.48 -36.46 13.95
N SER A 211 0.78 -36.92 14.05
CA SER A 211 1.12 -38.23 14.61
C SER A 211 2.49 -38.22 15.29
N GLY A 212 2.45 -38.19 16.62
CA GLY A 212 3.37 -38.78 17.58
C GLY A 212 4.89 -38.81 17.31
N GLY A 213 5.61 -38.03 18.12
CA GLY A 213 6.83 -38.50 18.82
C GLY A 213 8.06 -38.83 17.97
N GLY A 214 8.95 -37.85 17.81
CA GLY A 214 10.30 -38.04 17.30
C GLY A 214 10.90 -36.70 16.88
N SER A 215 12.16 -36.45 17.25
CA SER A 215 12.85 -35.15 17.17
C SER A 215 12.45 -34.29 15.96
N CYS A 216 11.99 -33.06 16.22
CA CYS A 216 11.55 -32.11 15.21
C CYS A 216 12.58 -31.97 14.08
N PRO A 217 12.31 -32.46 12.85
CA PRO A 217 13.09 -32.06 11.70
C PRO A 217 12.77 -30.59 11.46
N ASN A 218 13.82 -29.78 11.44
CA ASN A 218 13.87 -28.37 11.08
C ASN A 218 12.67 -27.96 10.19
N VAL A 219 11.62 -27.38 10.79
CA VAL A 219 10.49 -26.79 10.05
C VAL A 219 11.14 -25.88 9.02
N GLU A 220 10.98 -26.17 7.73
CA GLU A 220 11.55 -25.37 6.66
C GLU A 220 11.09 -23.94 6.86
N ARG A 221 11.97 -23.13 7.46
CA ARG A 221 11.67 -21.77 7.86
C ARG A 221 11.28 -21.04 6.57
N VAL A 222 10.05 -20.55 6.48
CA VAL A 222 9.55 -19.88 5.27
C VAL A 222 10.53 -18.78 4.90
N GLN A 223 11.32 -19.03 3.86
CA GLN A 223 12.54 -18.27 3.65
C GLN A 223 12.26 -16.92 3.00
N ALA A 224 11.09 -16.74 2.39
CA ALA A 224 10.61 -15.49 1.81
C ALA A 224 9.09 -15.51 1.60
N VAL A 225 8.44 -14.35 1.72
CA VAL A 225 7.03 -14.12 1.33
C VAL A 225 6.96 -12.99 0.30
N VAL A 226 6.16 -13.20 -0.76
CA VAL A 226 5.87 -12.19 -1.78
C VAL A 226 4.38 -11.87 -1.77
N GLU A 227 4.02 -10.62 -1.50
CA GLU A 227 2.64 -10.15 -1.49
C GLU A 227 2.38 -9.22 -2.68
N PHE A 228 1.49 -9.64 -3.59
CA PHE A 228 1.03 -8.83 -4.72
C PHE A 228 -0.20 -8.02 -4.33
N GLY A 229 -0.19 -6.72 -4.66
CA GLY A 229 -1.25 -5.81 -4.21
C GLY A 229 -1.19 -5.58 -2.70
N ALA A 230 0.02 -5.54 -2.13
CA ALA A 230 0.22 -5.56 -0.69
C ALA A 230 -0.46 -4.40 0.05
N GLY A 231 -0.76 -3.29 -0.64
CA GLY A 231 -1.37 -2.14 -0.01
C GLY A 231 -0.50 -1.59 1.13
N ARG A 232 -1.07 -1.63 2.34
CA ARG A 232 -0.38 -1.29 3.59
C ARG A 232 0.38 -2.47 4.21
N GLY A 233 0.54 -3.62 3.56
CA GLY A 233 1.39 -4.73 4.02
C GLY A 233 1.01 -5.35 5.38
N TYR A 234 -0.24 -5.20 5.85
CA TYR A 234 -0.68 -5.76 7.13
C TYR A 234 -0.65 -7.28 7.14
N LEU A 235 -1.03 -7.92 6.02
CA LEU A 235 -1.00 -9.37 5.88
C LEU A 235 0.43 -9.88 6.01
N THR A 236 1.36 -9.31 5.24
CA THR A 236 2.75 -9.73 5.36
C THR A 236 3.36 -9.44 6.73
N GLN A 237 2.98 -8.35 7.39
CA GLN A 237 3.40 -8.09 8.78
C GLN A 237 2.98 -9.23 9.71
N MET A 238 1.70 -9.63 9.64
CA MET A 238 1.18 -10.76 10.42
C MET A 238 1.94 -12.05 10.09
N LEU A 239 2.21 -12.31 8.81
CA LEU A 239 2.95 -13.51 8.41
C LEU A 239 4.39 -13.50 8.93
N ALA A 240 5.06 -12.36 8.90
CA ALA A 240 6.41 -12.21 9.45
C ALA A 240 6.44 -12.44 10.97
N ASP A 241 5.49 -11.84 11.70
CA ASP A 241 5.42 -11.93 13.16
C ASP A 241 5.02 -13.33 13.63
N CYS A 242 4.10 -14.00 12.93
CA CYS A 242 3.60 -15.32 13.33
C CYS A 242 4.49 -16.49 12.87
N TYR A 243 5.14 -16.37 11.70
CA TYR A 243 5.88 -17.47 11.08
C TYR A 243 7.39 -17.24 11.02
N GLY A 244 7.89 -16.13 11.57
CA GLY A 244 9.33 -15.83 11.60
C GLY A 244 9.93 -15.66 10.19
N VAL A 245 9.17 -15.06 9.27
CA VAL A 245 9.62 -14.85 7.89
C VAL A 245 10.68 -13.75 7.85
N GLU A 246 11.89 -14.11 7.43
CA GLU A 246 13.04 -13.20 7.42
C GLU A 246 13.10 -12.30 6.17
N ARG A 247 12.52 -12.73 5.03
CA ARG A 247 12.52 -11.96 3.77
C ARG A 247 11.13 -11.68 3.27
N VAL A 248 10.85 -10.41 3.00
CA VAL A 248 9.53 -9.94 2.60
C VAL A 248 9.63 -9.07 1.35
N PHE A 249 8.81 -9.39 0.35
CA PHE A 249 8.70 -8.64 -0.90
C PHE A 249 7.26 -8.15 -1.07
N LEU A 250 7.09 -6.83 -1.09
CA LEU A 250 5.76 -6.19 -1.20
C LEU A 250 5.61 -5.54 -2.57
N VAL A 251 4.91 -6.21 -3.47
CA VAL A 251 4.65 -5.74 -4.84
C VAL A 251 3.35 -4.95 -4.86
N GLU A 252 3.41 -3.70 -5.31
CA GLU A 252 2.24 -2.82 -5.33
C GLU A 252 2.35 -1.82 -6.49
N ARG A 253 1.20 -1.52 -7.12
CA ARG A 253 1.07 -0.57 -8.23
C ARG A 253 0.97 0.88 -7.75
N ARG A 254 0.35 1.12 -6.59
CA ARG A 254 0.22 2.47 -6.01
C ARG A 254 1.27 2.72 -4.94
N SER A 255 1.94 3.86 -5.01
CA SER A 255 2.76 4.35 -3.89
C SER A 255 1.84 4.70 -2.72
N TYR A 256 1.62 3.76 -1.80
CA TYR A 256 1.03 4.10 -0.50
C TYR A 256 2.04 4.98 0.22
N LYS A 257 1.54 6.09 0.79
CA LYS A 257 2.37 7.08 1.48
C LYS A 257 3.32 6.43 2.49
N LEU A 258 2.91 5.32 3.11
CA LEU A 258 3.64 4.61 4.17
C LEU A 258 3.26 3.12 4.17
N LYS A 259 4.26 2.24 4.24
CA LYS A 259 4.11 0.80 4.57
C LYS A 259 4.63 0.58 6.02
N PRO A 260 3.98 -0.26 6.84
CA PRO A 260 4.36 -0.50 8.23
C PRO A 260 5.79 -1.00 8.31
N THR A 261 6.55 -0.40 9.22
CA THR A 261 7.90 -0.79 9.62
C THR A 261 7.82 -1.86 10.69
N VAL A 262 8.37 -3.05 10.44
CA VAL A 262 8.61 -4.06 11.48
C VAL A 262 9.66 -3.44 12.40
N PRO A 263 9.50 -3.51 13.73
CA PRO A 263 10.50 -3.02 14.67
C PRO A 263 11.78 -3.89 14.77
N SER A 264 11.96 -4.91 13.93
CA SER A 264 13.07 -5.85 14.04
C SER A 264 14.25 -5.45 13.14
N PRO A 265 15.47 -5.26 13.69
CA PRO A 265 16.67 -4.91 12.94
C PRO A 265 17.16 -6.01 11.98
N ASP A 266 16.62 -7.23 12.06
CA ASP A 266 17.15 -8.39 11.32
C ASP A 266 16.36 -8.74 10.05
N VAL A 267 15.30 -8.00 9.70
CA VAL A 267 14.47 -8.29 8.53
C VAL A 267 14.93 -7.45 7.33
N LEU A 268 15.59 -8.09 6.36
CA LEU A 268 15.94 -7.45 5.09
C LEU A 268 14.66 -7.18 4.27
N ARG A 269 14.39 -5.91 4.02
CA ARG A 269 13.22 -5.46 3.24
C ARG A 269 13.65 -4.98 1.87
N SER A 270 13.05 -5.58 0.84
CA SER A 270 13.16 -5.09 -0.53
C SER A 270 11.80 -4.63 -1.03
N HIS A 271 11.66 -3.33 -1.26
CA HIS A 271 10.43 -2.74 -1.78
C HIS A 271 10.52 -2.67 -3.32
N MET A 272 9.83 -3.56 -4.01
CA MET A 272 9.68 -3.51 -5.46
C MET A 272 8.33 -2.88 -5.81
N VAL A 273 8.36 -1.60 -6.19
CA VAL A 273 7.19 -0.91 -6.75
C VAL A 273 7.21 -1.13 -8.26
N ILE A 274 6.34 -1.99 -8.75
CA ILE A 274 6.11 -2.18 -10.19
C ILE A 274 5.01 -1.19 -10.58
N GLY A 275 5.43 0.04 -10.92
CA GLY A 275 4.56 1.04 -11.53
C GLY A 275 4.55 0.90 -13.06
N PRO A 276 3.54 1.47 -13.76
CA PRO A 276 3.52 1.52 -15.22
C PRO A 276 4.69 2.29 -15.80
#